data_AF-A0A7S3IHR9-F1
#
_entry.id   AF-A0A7S3IHR9-F1
#
_cell.length_a   1.000
_cell.length_b   1.000
_cell.length_c   1.000
_cell.angle_alpha   90.00
_cell.angle_beta   90.00
_cell.angle_gamma   90.00
#
_symmetry.space_group_name_H-M   'P 1'
#
loop_
_entity.id
_entity.type
_entity.pdbx_description
1 polymer ?
#
loop_
_entity_poly.entity_id
_entity_poly.type
_entity_poly.pdbx_seq_one_letter_code
_entity_poly.pdbx_strand_id
1 'polypeptide(L)'
;MPAGNIQVMGAERKALGGLSAAQAGIHRGYLAELEMVKMAPVDHQTQLLRMLSTKSGLAARIDNFKQHRDGSYGVKLRKEIQERFQAIQAPGQARLAKVLPKPEEKKGKRRGGKKYRNQNEKYEMTAQ
;
A
#
# COMPACT_ATOMS: atom_id res chain seq x y z
N MET A 1 4.10 -18.71 11.21
CA MET A 1 4.94 -17.87 10.33
C MET A 1 4.25 -16.52 10.04
N PRO A 2 4.97 -15.38 10.07
CA PRO A 2 4.41 -14.07 9.73
C PRO A 2 4.32 -13.86 8.21
N ALA A 3 3.43 -12.96 7.77
CA ALA A 3 3.18 -12.68 6.36
C ALA A 3 4.40 -12.12 5.61
N GLY A 4 5.25 -11.30 6.25
CA GLY A 4 6.48 -10.81 5.62
C GLY A 4 7.40 -11.95 5.15
N ASN A 5 7.51 -13.01 5.96
CA ASN A 5 8.37 -14.16 5.63
C ASN A 5 7.73 -15.05 4.57
N ILE A 6 6.40 -15.20 4.58
CA ILE A 6 5.67 -15.98 3.57
C ILE A 6 5.85 -15.37 2.18
N GLN A 7 5.91 -14.03 2.09
CA GLN A 7 6.08 -13.32 0.82
C GLN A 7 7.40 -13.67 0.13
N VAL A 8 8.49 -13.80 0.91
CA VAL A 8 9.85 -14.05 0.40
C VAL A 8 10.22 -15.53 0.37
N MET A 9 9.29 -16.42 0.70
CA MET A 9 9.55 -17.85 0.72
C MET A 9 9.84 -18.34 -0.71
N GLY A 10 10.95 -19.05 -0.90
CA GLY A 10 11.40 -19.49 -2.22
C GLY A 10 12.13 -18.40 -3.03
N ALA A 11 12.47 -17.26 -2.41
CA ALA A 11 13.29 -16.25 -3.05
C ALA A 11 14.72 -16.78 -3.27
N GLU A 12 15.18 -16.76 -4.52
CA GLU A 12 16.54 -17.12 -4.89
C GLU A 12 17.50 -15.94 -4.66
N ARG A 13 18.69 -16.22 -4.11
CA ARG A 13 19.76 -15.23 -3.99
C ARG A 13 20.45 -15.09 -5.34
N LYS A 14 20.07 -14.07 -6.11
CA LYS A 14 20.74 -13.75 -7.38
C LYS A 14 22.06 -13.02 -7.11
N ALA A 15 23.17 -13.61 -7.55
CA ALA A 15 24.45 -12.93 -7.60
C ALA A 15 24.42 -11.93 -8.77
N LEU A 16 24.25 -10.64 -8.46
CA LEU A 16 24.01 -9.62 -9.48
C LEU A 16 25.28 -9.24 -10.27
N GLY A 17 26.47 -9.64 -9.84
CA GLY A 17 27.70 -9.48 -10.63
C GLY A 17 27.98 -8.06 -11.15
N GLY A 18 27.50 -7.03 -10.46
CA GLY A 18 27.60 -5.62 -10.89
C GLY A 18 26.44 -5.08 -11.74
N LEU A 19 25.44 -5.91 -12.07
CA LEU A 19 24.22 -5.50 -12.77
C LEU A 19 23.16 -4.91 -11.82
N SER A 20 22.28 -4.07 -12.38
CA SER A 20 21.23 -3.38 -11.61
C SER A 20 20.19 -4.36 -11.04
N ALA A 21 19.89 -4.20 -9.74
CA ALA A 21 18.81 -4.92 -9.07
C ALA A 21 17.39 -4.41 -9.44
N ALA A 22 17.28 -3.32 -10.22
CA ALA A 22 16.02 -2.63 -10.46
C ALA A 22 14.97 -3.53 -11.15
N GLN A 23 15.35 -4.33 -12.14
CA GLN A 23 14.44 -5.27 -12.79
C GLN A 23 14.30 -6.62 -12.07
N ALA A 24 15.18 -6.95 -11.11
CA ALA A 24 15.15 -8.25 -10.43
C ALA A 24 13.90 -8.43 -9.53
N GLY A 25 13.29 -7.32 -9.11
CA GLY A 25 12.08 -7.30 -8.27
C GLY A 25 12.38 -7.76 -6.83
N ILE A 26 12.21 -6.85 -5.88
CA ILE A 26 12.49 -7.11 -4.47
C ILE A 26 11.34 -7.95 -3.88
N HIS A 27 11.67 -8.89 -2.99
CA HIS A 27 10.70 -9.71 -2.24
C HIS A 27 9.79 -10.60 -3.13
N ARG A 28 10.37 -11.21 -4.16
CA ARG A 28 9.72 -12.23 -4.99
C ARG A 28 10.07 -13.63 -4.50
N GLY A 29 9.05 -14.41 -4.14
CA GLY A 29 9.14 -15.83 -3.81
C GLY A 29 8.13 -16.66 -4.61
N TYR A 30 7.74 -17.84 -4.12
CA TYR A 30 6.80 -18.74 -4.80
C TYR A 30 5.46 -18.08 -5.16
N LEU A 31 4.95 -17.18 -4.32
CA LEU A 31 3.71 -16.46 -4.59
C LEU A 31 3.78 -15.55 -5.83
N ALA A 32 4.98 -15.15 -6.25
CA ALA A 32 5.16 -14.33 -7.47
C ALA A 32 5.01 -15.14 -8.75
N GLU A 33 5.16 -16.47 -8.66
CA GLU A 33 5.01 -17.36 -9.81
C GLU A 33 3.55 -17.69 -10.14
N LEU A 34 2.62 -17.35 -9.24
CA LEU A 34 1.19 -17.55 -9.43
C LEU A 34 0.67 -16.77 -10.64
N GLU A 35 -0.18 -17.43 -11.44
CA GLU A 35 -0.77 -16.87 -12.67
C GLU A 35 -1.47 -15.53 -12.42
N MET A 36 -2.21 -15.41 -11.31
CA MET A 36 -2.90 -14.16 -10.94
C MET A 36 -1.95 -12.98 -10.71
N VAL A 37 -0.70 -13.24 -10.29
CA VAL A 37 0.32 -12.21 -10.09
C VAL A 37 1.01 -11.89 -11.41
N LYS A 38 1.27 -12.89 -12.25
CA LYS A 38 1.87 -12.69 -13.58
C LYS A 38 0.96 -11.90 -14.52
N MET A 39 -0.35 -12.14 -14.46
CA MET A 39 -1.35 -11.41 -15.26
C MET A 39 -1.60 -9.98 -14.76
N ALA A 40 -1.24 -9.65 -13.52
CA ALA A 40 -1.45 -8.32 -12.97
C ALA A 40 -0.46 -7.29 -13.54
N PRO A 41 -0.87 -6.03 -13.73
CA PRO A 41 0.05 -4.93 -14.09
C PRO A 41 1.19 -4.79 -13.07
N VAL A 42 2.41 -4.49 -13.54
CA VAL A 42 3.64 -4.46 -12.72
C VAL A 42 3.50 -3.58 -11.48
N ASP A 43 2.81 -2.44 -11.61
CA ASP A 43 2.57 -1.50 -10.51
C ASP A 43 1.76 -2.11 -9.36
N HIS A 44 0.84 -3.03 -9.67
CA HIS A 44 -0.03 -3.66 -8.69
C HIS A 44 0.46 -5.03 -8.20
N GLN A 45 1.50 -5.60 -8.82
CA GLN A 45 2.03 -6.92 -8.45
C GLN A 45 2.51 -6.97 -6.99
N THR A 46 3.23 -5.95 -6.52
CA THR A 46 3.73 -5.90 -5.14
C THR A 46 2.59 -5.83 -4.13
N GLN A 47 1.53 -5.09 -4.45
CA GLN A 47 0.36 -4.99 -3.59
C GLN A 47 -0.41 -6.31 -3.54
N LEU A 48 -0.56 -6.98 -4.69
CA LEU A 48 -1.18 -8.30 -4.78
C LEU A 48 -0.41 -9.37 -3.99
N LEU A 49 0.93 -9.38 -4.10
CA LEU A 49 1.80 -10.26 -3.33
C LEU A 49 1.63 -10.11 -1.81
N ARG A 50 1.55 -8.86 -1.33
CA ARG A 50 1.32 -8.58 0.09
C ARG A 50 -0.05 -9.07 0.55
N MET A 51 -1.09 -8.86 -0.26
CA MET A 51 -2.45 -9.35 0.02
C MET A 51 -2.48 -10.88 0.09
N LEU A 52 -1.90 -11.55 -0.90
CA LEU A 52 -1.79 -13.01 -0.95
C LEU A 52 -1.06 -13.55 0.27
N SER A 53 0.13 -13.02 0.56
CA SER A 53 0.91 -13.49 1.70
C SER A 53 0.16 -13.36 3.04
N THR A 54 -0.58 -12.26 3.22
CA THR A 54 -1.38 -12.03 4.42
C THR A 54 -2.52 -13.05 4.55
N LYS A 55 -3.24 -13.28 3.45
CA LYS A 55 -4.40 -14.18 3.41
C LYS A 55 -3.98 -15.65 3.47
N SER A 56 -2.87 -16.03 2.84
CA SER A 56 -2.26 -17.36 2.97
C SER A 56 -1.81 -17.65 4.39
N GLY A 57 -1.22 -16.67 5.08
CA GLY A 57 -0.86 -16.81 6.50
C GLY A 57 -2.07 -17.02 7.41
N LEU A 58 -3.21 -16.40 7.09
CA LEU A 58 -4.48 -16.60 7.80
C LEU A 58 -5.07 -17.99 7.51
N ALA A 59 -5.11 -18.40 6.24
CA ALA A 59 -5.57 -19.72 5.82
C ALA A 59 -4.78 -20.84 6.52
N ALA A 60 -3.45 -20.76 6.49
CA ALA A 60 -2.58 -21.76 7.13
C ALA A 60 -2.83 -21.91 8.64
N ARG A 61 -3.19 -20.82 9.34
CA ARG A 61 -3.54 -20.90 10.76
C ARG A 61 -4.87 -21.63 10.96
N ILE A 62 -5.88 -21.31 10.14
CA ILE A 62 -7.20 -21.94 10.23
C ILE A 62 -7.13 -23.42 9.90
N ASP A 63 -6.36 -23.79 8.88
CA ASP A 63 -6.12 -25.17 8.50
C ASP A 63 -5.42 -25.95 9.63
N ASN A 64 -4.46 -25.34 10.32
CA ASN A 64 -3.81 -25.94 11.48
C ASN A 64 -4.79 -26.23 12.63
N PHE A 65 -5.77 -25.35 12.87
CA PHE A 65 -6.84 -25.58 13.84
C PHE A 65 -7.98 -26.46 13.31
N LYS A 66 -7.97 -26.82 12.03
CA LYS A 66 -8.97 -27.69 11.36
C LYS A 66 -10.42 -27.23 11.54
N GLN A 67 -10.65 -25.92 11.68
CA GLN A 67 -11.97 -25.35 11.95
C GLN A 67 -12.91 -25.42 10.74
N HIS A 68 -12.36 -25.37 9.53
CA HIS A 68 -13.11 -25.40 8.27
C HIS A 68 -12.45 -26.38 7.29
N ARG A 69 -12.79 -27.68 7.38
CA ARG A 69 -12.19 -28.74 6.52
C ARG A 69 -12.77 -28.77 5.10
N ASP A 70 -13.94 -28.19 4.95
CA ASP A 70 -14.72 -28.00 3.74
C ASP A 70 -14.09 -26.98 2.76
N GLY A 71 -13.06 -26.23 3.19
CA GLY A 71 -12.34 -25.28 2.34
C GLY A 71 -13.11 -24.00 1.99
N SER A 72 -14.35 -23.87 2.49
CA SER A 72 -15.23 -22.70 2.28
C SER A 72 -14.56 -21.38 2.66
N TYR A 73 -13.77 -21.38 3.75
CA TYR A 73 -13.04 -20.21 4.20
C TYR A 73 -11.95 -19.77 3.20
N GLY A 74 -11.23 -20.72 2.59
CA GLY A 74 -10.22 -20.42 1.56
C GLY A 74 -10.84 -19.77 0.33
N VAL A 75 -12.01 -20.25 -0.09
CA VAL A 75 -12.79 -19.66 -1.21
C VAL A 75 -13.20 -18.22 -0.88
N LYS A 76 -13.65 -17.97 0.35
CA LYS A 76 -13.97 -16.61 0.81
C LYS A 76 -12.76 -15.68 0.75
N LEU A 77 -11.61 -16.11 1.26
CA LEU A 77 -10.38 -15.30 1.23
C LEU A 77 -9.94 -14.97 -0.21
N ARG A 78 -10.06 -15.94 -1.13
CA ARG A 78 -9.76 -15.72 -2.55
C ARG A 78 -10.68 -14.66 -3.15
N LYS A 79 -11.98 -14.72 -2.85
CA LYS A 79 -12.96 -13.73 -3.30
C LYS A 79 -12.62 -12.33 -2.78
N GLU A 80 -12.29 -12.21 -1.49
CA GLU A 80 -11.89 -10.92 -0.89
C GLU A 80 -10.64 -10.33 -1.55
N ILE A 81 -9.67 -11.17 -1.95
CA ILE A 81 -8.48 -10.71 -2.70
C ILE A 81 -8.89 -10.18 -4.08
N GLN A 82 -9.77 -10.89 -4.80
CA GLN A 82 -10.22 -10.49 -6.13
C GLN A 82 -11.01 -9.18 -6.09
N GLU A 83 -11.97 -9.04 -5.17
CA GLU A 83 -12.76 -7.82 -5.00
C GLU A 83 -11.85 -6.61 -4.69
N ARG A 84 -10.91 -6.79 -3.76
CA ARG A 84 -9.97 -5.72 -3.40
C ARG A 84 -9.02 -5.38 -4.56
N PHE A 85 -8.57 -6.37 -5.32
CA PHE A 85 -7.70 -6.16 -6.47
C PHE A 85 -8.42 -5.43 -7.61
N GLN A 86 -9.71 -5.73 -7.84
CA GLN A 86 -10.55 -4.97 -8.77
C GLN A 86 -10.72 -3.52 -8.31
N ALA A 87 -10.98 -3.29 -7.03
CA ALA A 87 -11.11 -1.94 -6.48
C ALA A 87 -9.82 -1.11 -6.59
N ILE A 88 -8.64 -1.75 -6.51
CA ILE A 88 -7.34 -1.10 -6.69
C ILE A 88 -7.06 -0.76 -8.16
N GLN A 89 -7.47 -1.65 -9.08
CA GLN A 89 -7.29 -1.42 -10.51
C GLN A 89 -8.26 -0.37 -11.06
N ALA A 90 -9.40 -0.16 -10.41
CA ALA A 90 -10.35 0.87 -10.81
C ALA A 90 -9.68 2.25 -10.75
N PRO A 91 -9.76 3.07 -11.82
CA PRO A 91 -9.22 4.41 -11.81
C PRO A 91 -9.86 5.22 -10.68
N GLY A 92 -9.04 6.02 -9.99
CA GLY A 92 -9.53 6.89 -8.93
C GLY A 92 -10.63 7.82 -9.44
N GLN A 93 -11.61 8.13 -8.60
CA GLN A 93 -12.68 9.06 -8.95
C GLN A 93 -12.09 10.41 -9.37
N ALA A 94 -12.63 10.98 -10.46
CA ALA A 94 -12.21 12.27 -10.95
C ALA A 94 -12.33 13.32 -9.84
N ARG A 95 -11.24 14.05 -9.57
CA ARG A 95 -11.29 15.15 -8.61
C ARG A 95 -12.18 16.23 -9.19
N LEU A 96 -13.31 16.47 -8.53
CA LEU A 96 -14.13 17.64 -8.82
C LEU A 96 -13.30 18.90 -8.51
N ALA A 97 -13.38 19.91 -9.37
CA ALA A 97 -12.75 21.19 -9.13
C ALA A 97 -13.29 21.74 -7.80
N LYS A 98 -12.43 21.80 -6.79
CA LYS A 98 -12.81 22.36 -5.50
C LYS A 98 -13.02 23.86 -5.71
N VAL A 99 -14.27 24.28 -5.65
CA VAL A 99 -14.62 25.70 -5.73
C VAL A 99 -13.84 26.46 -4.66
N LEU A 100 -13.33 27.62 -5.06
CA LEU A 100 -12.69 28.54 -4.13
C LEU A 100 -13.65 28.84 -2.97
N PRO A 101 -13.16 28.92 -1.73
CA PRO A 101 -13.97 29.43 -0.65
C PRO A 101 -14.45 30.84 -1.01
N LYS A 102 -15.69 31.16 -0.64
CA LYS A 102 -16.26 32.48 -0.86
C LYS A 102 -15.31 33.56 -0.33
N PRO A 103 -15.05 34.63 -1.09
CA PRO A 103 -14.30 35.78 -0.59
C PRO A 103 -15.10 36.45 0.54
N GLU A 104 -14.80 36.06 1.77
CA GLU A 104 -15.31 36.71 2.98
C GLU A 104 -14.13 37.29 3.75
N GLU A 105 -14.18 38.61 3.97
CA GLU A 105 -13.20 39.29 4.81
C GLU A 105 -13.44 38.92 6.27
N LYS A 106 -12.71 37.91 6.75
CA LYS A 106 -12.71 37.53 8.17
C LYS A 106 -11.71 38.37 8.93
N LYS A 107 -12.09 38.84 10.11
CA LYS A 107 -11.18 39.56 11.02
C LYS A 107 -9.94 38.70 11.31
N GLY A 108 -8.76 39.26 11.08
CA GLY A 108 -7.48 38.58 11.30
C GLY A 108 -7.29 38.13 12.77
N LYS A 109 -6.57 37.02 12.96
CA LYS A 109 -6.28 36.48 14.30
C LYS A 109 -5.21 37.33 15.00
N ARG A 110 -5.52 37.85 16.19
CA ARG A 110 -4.61 38.68 17.02
C ARG A 110 -3.90 37.86 18.10
N ARG A 111 -3.00 36.95 17.72
CA ARG A 111 -2.23 36.13 18.68
C ARG A 111 -0.82 36.70 18.87
N GLY A 112 -0.41 36.91 20.13
CA GLY A 112 0.85 37.59 20.47
C GLY A 112 1.92 36.75 21.18
N GLY A 113 1.75 35.42 21.27
CA GLY A 113 2.70 34.55 21.99
C GLY A 113 4.00 34.29 21.21
N LYS A 114 5.07 33.89 21.91
CA LYS A 114 6.42 33.63 21.35
C LYS A 114 6.41 32.73 20.10
N LYS A 115 5.69 31.60 20.16
CA LYS A 115 5.57 30.69 19.00
C LYS A 115 4.95 31.37 17.77
N TYR A 116 3.99 32.27 17.98
CA TYR A 116 3.28 32.97 16.91
C TYR A 116 4.11 34.12 16.35
N ARG A 117 4.90 34.81 17.19
CA ARG A 117 5.89 35.81 16.76
C ARG A 117 6.96 35.19 15.87
N ASN A 118 7.60 34.11 16.30
CA ASN A 118 8.58 33.38 15.48
C ASN A 118 8.00 32.83 14.16
N GLN A 119 6.69 32.60 14.07
CA GLN A 119 6.04 32.19 12.83
C GLN A 119 5.81 33.40 11.90
N ASN A 120 5.35 34.53 12.43
CA ASN A 120 5.16 35.76 11.68
C ASN A 120 6.49 36.33 11.16
N GLU A 121 7.56 36.30 11.97
CA GLU A 121 8.92 36.76 11.61
C GLU A 121 9.46 36.07 10.33
N LYS A 122 8.97 34.87 9.98
CA LYS A 122 9.35 34.16 8.74
C LYS A 122 8.69 34.72 7.48
N TYR A 123 7.54 35.37 7.63
CA TYR A 123 6.73 35.91 6.55
C TYR A 123 6.75 37.44 6.51
N GLU A 124 7.29 38.09 7.55
CA GLU A 124 7.53 39.52 7.58
C GLU A 124 8.66 39.87 6.59
N MET A 125 8.50 40.99 5.88
CA MET A 125 9.58 41.51 5.05
C MET A 125 10.68 42.02 5.97
N THR A 126 11.82 41.34 5.96
CA THR A 126 13.02 41.81 6.63
C THR A 126 13.40 43.16 6.03
N ALA A 127 13.35 44.22 6.82
CA ALA A 127 14.00 45.46 6.44
C ALA A 127 15.51 45.18 6.34
N GLN A 128 16.09 45.52 5.19
CA GLN A 128 17.54 45.47 4.99
C GLN A 128 18.27 46.44 5.94
#